data_AF-A0A4Q7P7M1-F1
#
_entry.id   AF-A0A4Q7P7M1-F1
#
_cell.length_a   1.000
_cell.length_b   1.000
_cell.length_c   1.000
_cell.angle_alpha   90.00
_cell.angle_beta   90.00
_cell.angle_gamma   90.00
#
_symmetry.space_group_name_H-M   'P 1'
#
loop_
_entity.id
_entity.type
_entity.pdbx_description
1 polymer ?
#
loop_
_entity_poly.entity_id
_entity_poly.type
_entity_poly.pdbx_seq_one_letter_code
_entity_poly.pdbx_strand_id
1 'polypeptide(L)'
;MKQVNKITHLLVLLFFAISLVFFLSFNSIKGLMGIEELTTSVVINFLLLGLVLFLISWATGHTLSNNLSRELEKKEVEKNELKAKLYDMEQGIKLKNLESKMKQKEEEKESSVIRPRQNFK
;
A
#
# COMPACT_ATOMS: atom_id res chain seq x y z
N MET A 1 4.90 2.73 -9.06
CA MET A 1 5.81 1.69 -9.62
C MET A 1 7.23 2.02 -9.18
N LYS A 2 7.89 1.17 -8.37
CA LYS A 2 9.32 1.39 -8.08
C LYS A 2 10.08 1.39 -9.41
N GLN A 3 11.07 2.27 -9.56
CA GLN A 3 11.81 2.42 -10.82
C GLN A 3 12.41 1.09 -11.30
N VAL A 4 12.78 0.22 -10.37
CA VAL A 4 13.30 -1.13 -10.62
C VAL A 4 12.35 -1.97 -11.49
N ASN A 5 11.04 -2.00 -11.18
CA ASN A 5 10.08 -2.79 -11.96
C ASN A 5 9.94 -2.26 -13.40
N LYS A 6 10.01 -0.94 -13.57
CA LYS A 6 9.97 -0.32 -14.90
C LYS A 6 11.22 -0.67 -15.72
N ILE A 7 12.39 -0.68 -15.08
CA ILE A 7 13.66 -1.03 -15.72
C ILE A 7 13.68 -2.51 -16.11
N THR A 8 13.24 -3.43 -15.24
CA THR A 8 13.22 -4.87 -15.56
C THR A 8 12.26 -5.18 -16.71
N HIS A 9 11.06 -4.60 -16.73
CA HIS A 9 10.13 -4.78 -17.84
C HIS A 9 10.66 -4.17 -19.14
N LEU A 10 11.38 -3.05 -19.08
CA LEU A 10 12.00 -2.43 -20.25
C LEU A 10 13.14 -3.29 -20.80
N LEU A 11 13.96 -3.89 -19.94
CA LEU A 11 15.00 -4.85 -20.34
C LEU A 11 14.40 -6.09 -21.01
N VAL A 12 13.32 -6.64 -20.47
CA VAL A 12 12.60 -7.76 -21.08
C VAL A 12 12.08 -7.36 -22.47
N LEU A 13 11.44 -6.21 -22.58
CA LEU A 13 10.90 -5.72 -23.85
C LEU A 13 12.01 -5.48 -24.87
N LEU A 14 13.14 -4.89 -24.44
CA LEU A 14 14.31 -4.68 -25.28
C LEU A 14 14.88 -6.01 -25.78
N PHE A 15 15.01 -7.01 -24.90
CA PHE A 15 15.49 -8.34 -25.26
C PHE A 15 14.62 -8.98 -26.34
N PHE A 16 13.30 -8.95 -26.17
CA PHE A 16 12.38 -9.50 -27.17
C PHE A 16 12.36 -8.70 -28.47
N ALA A 17 12.47 -7.37 -28.41
CA ALA A 17 12.54 -6.52 -29.60
C ALA A 17 13.80 -6.81 -30.42
N ILE A 18 14.97 -6.88 -29.78
CA ILE A 18 16.23 -7.24 -30.44
C ILE A 18 16.16 -8.65 -31.00
N SER A 19 15.64 -9.61 -30.22
CA SER A 19 15.47 -10.99 -30.68
C SER A 19 14.56 -11.07 -31.90
N LEU A 20 13.46 -10.31 -31.93
CA LEU A 20 12.55 -10.26 -33.08
C LEU A 20 13.27 -9.76 -34.34
N VAL A 21 14.00 -8.65 -34.22
CA VAL A 21 14.78 -8.09 -35.35
C VAL A 21 15.84 -9.08 -35.81
N PHE A 22 16.52 -9.76 -34.88
CA PHE A 22 17.50 -10.79 -35.17
C PHE A 22 16.89 -11.94 -35.98
N PHE A 23 15.75 -12.49 -35.56
CA PHE A 23 15.09 -13.59 -36.27
C PHE A 23 14.55 -13.15 -37.64
N LEU A 24 13.98 -11.95 -37.74
CA LEU A 24 13.48 -11.40 -39.02
C LEU A 24 14.62 -11.15 -40.02
N SER A 25 15.77 -10.69 -39.53
CA SER A 25 16.92 -10.34 -40.35
C SER A 25 17.94 -11.47 -40.47
N PHE A 26 17.62 -12.67 -39.97
CA PHE A 26 18.57 -13.76 -39.85
C PHE A 26 19.21 -14.11 -41.19
N ASN A 27 18.41 -14.21 -42.26
CA ASN A 27 18.93 -14.52 -43.60
C ASN A 27 19.93 -13.50 -44.14
N SER A 28 19.85 -12.25 -43.70
CA SER A 28 20.77 -11.17 -44.11
C SER A 28 22.01 -11.10 -43.22
N ILE A 29 21.91 -11.50 -41.94
CA ILE A 29 22.96 -11.36 -40.93
C ILE A 29 23.74 -12.67 -40.73
N LYS A 30 23.19 -13.82 -41.14
CA LYS A 30 23.79 -15.15 -40.94
C LYS A 30 25.24 -15.24 -41.45
N GLY A 31 25.55 -14.61 -42.59
CA GLY A 31 26.90 -14.55 -43.16
C GLY A 31 27.88 -13.67 -42.38
N LEU A 32 27.38 -12.68 -41.64
CA LEU A 32 28.21 -11.82 -40.77
C LEU A 32 28.53 -12.50 -39.43
N MET A 33 27.63 -13.36 -38.95
CA MET A 33 27.74 -14.05 -37.66
C MET A 33 28.42 -15.42 -37.76
N GLY A 34 28.74 -15.90 -38.97
CA GLY A 34 29.32 -17.23 -39.19
C GLY A 34 28.37 -18.37 -38.82
N ILE A 35 27.06 -18.10 -38.79
CA ILE A 35 26.03 -19.09 -38.46
C ILE A 35 25.42 -19.56 -39.77
N GLU A 36 25.59 -20.83 -40.14
CA GLU A 36 25.07 -21.33 -41.42
C GLU A 36 23.54 -21.46 -41.42
N GLU A 37 22.96 -21.94 -40.32
CA GLU A 37 21.53 -22.23 -40.23
C GLU A 37 20.93 -21.90 -38.87
N LEU A 38 19.64 -21.54 -38.88
CA LEU A 38 18.86 -21.31 -37.68
C LEU A 38 18.48 -22.66 -37.06
N THR A 39 19.36 -23.21 -36.21
CA THR A 39 19.09 -24.49 -35.56
C THR A 39 18.01 -24.35 -34.48
N THR A 40 17.24 -25.41 -34.27
CA THR A 40 16.21 -25.46 -33.22
C THR A 40 16.79 -25.17 -31.83
N SER A 41 18.03 -25.58 -31.56
CA SER A 41 18.72 -25.29 -30.30
C SER A 41 18.90 -23.79 -30.06
N VAL A 42 19.22 -23.01 -31.09
CA VAL A 42 19.38 -21.54 -30.95
C VAL A 42 18.04 -20.90 -30.57
N VAL A 43 16.96 -21.30 -31.24
CA VAL A 43 15.61 -20.80 -30.96
C VAL A 43 15.19 -21.14 -29.52
N ILE A 44 15.38 -22.39 -29.10
CA ILE A 44 15.05 -22.84 -27.73
C ILE A 44 15.85 -22.06 -26.69
N ASN A 45 17.15 -21.85 -26.92
CA ASN A 45 18.01 -21.11 -25.99
C ASN A 45 17.57 -19.65 -25.84
N PHE A 46 17.22 -18.98 -26.95
CA PHE A 46 16.66 -17.62 -26.90
C PHE A 46 15.33 -17.57 -26.14
N LEU A 47 14.46 -18.55 -26.38
CA LEU A 47 13.18 -18.65 -25.70
C LEU A 47 13.36 -18.85 -24.18
N LEU A 48 14.25 -19.78 -23.77
CA LEU A 48 14.56 -20.03 -22.36
C LEU A 48 15.16 -18.81 -21.69
N LEU A 49 16.10 -18.13 -22.35
CA LEU A 49 16.70 -16.91 -21.80
C LEU A 49 15.65 -15.80 -21.63
N GLY A 50 14.78 -15.62 -22.63
CA GLY A 50 13.65 -14.69 -22.56
C GLY A 50 12.66 -15.04 -21.46
N LEU A 51 12.35 -16.33 -21.29
CA LEU A 51 11.49 -16.84 -20.21
C LEU A 51 12.09 -16.52 -18.83
N VAL A 52 13.39 -16.77 -18.64
CA VAL A 52 14.08 -16.47 -17.37
C VAL A 52 14.03 -14.98 -17.06
N LEU A 53 14.35 -14.13 -18.05
CA LEU A 53 14.26 -12.66 -17.88
C LEU A 53 12.83 -12.22 -17.55
N PHE A 54 11.84 -12.79 -18.23
CA PHE A 54 10.43 -12.52 -17.96
C PHE A 54 10.03 -12.93 -16.55
N LEU A 55 10.43 -14.12 -16.09
CA LEU A 55 10.13 -14.63 -14.75
C LEU A 55 10.75 -13.74 -13.66
N ILE A 56 11.97 -13.26 -13.86
CA ILE A 56 12.62 -12.33 -12.92
C ILE A 56 11.82 -11.02 -12.83
N SER A 57 11.41 -10.45 -13.97
CA SER A 57 10.61 -9.22 -13.97
C SER A 57 9.24 -9.46 -13.33
N TRP A 58 8.60 -10.58 -13.64
CA TRP A 58 7.29 -10.94 -13.07
C TRP A 58 7.37 -11.14 -11.56
N ALA A 59 8.37 -11.87 -11.06
CA ALA A 59 8.59 -12.07 -9.63
C ALA A 59 8.83 -10.75 -8.89
N THR A 60 9.59 -9.84 -9.50
CA THR A 60 9.83 -8.49 -8.96
C THR A 60 8.54 -7.67 -8.88
N GLY A 61 7.70 -7.73 -9.91
CA GLY A 61 6.39 -7.09 -9.93
C GLY A 61 5.45 -7.65 -8.86
N HIS A 62 5.38 -8.99 -8.75
CA HIS A 62 4.50 -9.67 -7.80
C HIS A 62 4.88 -9.38 -6.34
N THR A 63 6.17 -9.47 -6.01
CA THR A 63 6.67 -9.16 -4.66
C THR A 63 6.42 -7.70 -4.28
N LEU A 64 6.59 -6.77 -5.22
CA LEU A 64 6.32 -5.36 -4.97
C LEU A 64 4.84 -5.10 -4.69
N SER A 65 3.94 -5.69 -5.48
CA SER A 65 2.51 -5.55 -5.25
C SER A 65 2.08 -6.12 -3.91
N ASN A 66 2.59 -7.31 -3.56
CA ASN A 66 2.28 -7.95 -2.28
C ASN A 66 2.76 -7.12 -1.09
N ASN A 67 3.93 -6.49 -1.19
CA ASN A 67 4.43 -5.58 -0.16
C ASN A 67 3.57 -4.33 -0.03
N LEU A 68 3.13 -3.72 -1.13
CA LEU A 68 2.23 -2.57 -1.11
C LEU A 68 0.89 -2.92 -0.45
N SER A 69 0.32 -4.08 -0.76
CA SER A 69 -0.94 -4.53 -0.16
C SER A 69 -0.80 -4.71 1.35
N ARG A 70 0.30 -5.31 1.82
CA ARG A 70 0.58 -5.46 3.25
C ARG A 70 0.78 -4.12 3.96
N GLU A 71 1.47 -3.18 3.31
CA GLU A 71 1.66 -1.84 3.87
C GLU A 71 0.33 -1.08 3.97
N LEU A 72 -0.53 -1.21 2.96
CA LEU A 72 -1.87 -0.65 2.96
C LEU A 72 -2.71 -1.22 4.09
N GLU A 73 -2.72 -2.54 4.26
CA GLU A 73 -3.45 -3.22 5.35
C GLU A 73 -2.98 -2.75 6.73
N LYS A 74 -1.66 -2.63 6.95
CA LYS A 74 -1.11 -2.06 8.20
C LYS A 74 -1.59 -0.64 8.43
N LYS A 75 -1.54 0.21 7.39
CA LYS A 75 -2.01 1.60 7.48
C LYS A 75 -3.51 1.69 7.76
N GLU A 76 -4.29 0.74 7.26
CA GLU A 76 -5.71 0.66 7.56
C GLU A 76 -5.99 0.28 9.01
N VAL A 77 -5.25 -0.66 9.57
CA VAL A 77 -5.32 -1.02 11.00
C VAL A 77 -4.94 0.18 11.87
N GLU A 78 -3.80 0.82 11.60
CA GLU A 78 -3.34 2.03 12.32
C GLU A 78 -4.41 3.15 12.27
N LYS A 79 -5.00 3.39 11.10
CA LYS A 79 -6.10 4.35 10.92
C LYS A 79 -7.30 4.02 11.80
N ASN A 80 -7.70 2.75 11.86
CA ASN A 80 -8.85 2.32 12.64
C ASN A 80 -8.58 2.45 14.15
N GLU A 81 -7.38 2.11 14.61
CA GLU A 81 -6.98 2.33 16.00
C GLU A 81 -6.98 3.81 16.39
N LEU A 82 -6.47 4.69 15.52
CA LEU A 82 -6.48 6.13 15.75
C LEU A 82 -7.91 6.69 15.82
N LYS A 83 -8.81 6.20 14.96
CA LYS A 83 -10.23 6.56 15.01
C LYS A 83 -10.88 6.13 16.33
N ALA A 84 -10.59 4.93 16.81
CA ALA A 84 -11.11 4.45 18.09
C ALA A 84 -10.60 5.32 19.26
N LYS A 85 -9.28 5.59 19.31
CA LYS A 85 -8.69 6.46 20.34
C LYS A 85 -9.27 7.88 20.30
N LEU A 86 -9.52 8.43 19.11
CA LEU A 86 -10.15 9.74 18.96
C LEU A 86 -11.58 9.73 19.51
N TYR A 87 -12.37 8.70 19.17
CA TYR A 87 -13.73 8.54 19.65
C TYR A 87 -13.80 8.43 21.19
N ASP A 88 -12.92 7.62 21.78
CA ASP A 88 -12.85 7.47 23.24
C ASP A 88 -12.48 8.78 23.93
N MET A 89 -11.55 9.57 23.36
CA MET A 89 -11.24 10.92 23.84
C MET A 89 -12.45 11.85 23.78
N GLU A 90 -13.16 11.89 22.65
CA GLU A 90 -14.35 12.73 22.49
C GLU A 90 -15.45 12.35 23.48
N GLN A 91 -15.68 11.06 23.71
CA GLN A 91 -16.66 10.60 24.69
C GLN A 91 -16.21 10.90 26.13
N GLY A 92 -14.93 10.72 26.46
CA GLY A 92 -14.37 11.12 27.75
C GLY A 92 -14.54 12.61 28.03
N ILE A 93 -14.34 13.47 27.01
CA ILE A 93 -14.58 14.91 27.12
C ILE A 93 -16.07 15.22 27.33
N LYS A 94 -16.97 14.53 26.60
CA LYS A 94 -18.42 14.70 26.77
C LYS A 94 -18.87 14.30 28.18
N LEU A 95 -18.38 13.18 28.70
CA LEU A 95 -18.68 12.72 30.06
C LEU A 95 -18.16 13.69 31.12
N LYS A 96 -16.91 14.17 30.98
CA LYS A 96 -16.34 15.18 31.88
C LYS A 96 -17.15 16.47 31.91
N ASN A 97 -17.64 16.92 30.75
CA ASN A 97 -18.50 18.10 30.65
C ASN A 97 -19.88 17.87 31.28
N LEU A 98 -20.42 16.66 31.21
CA LEU A 98 -21.70 16.29 31.81
C LEU A 98 -21.60 16.21 33.34
N GLU A 99 -20.51 15.64 33.85
CA GLU A 99 -20.20 15.56 35.27
C GLU A 99 -19.96 16.95 35.88
N SER A 100 -19.27 17.84 35.15
CA SER A 100 -19.14 19.26 35.53
C SER A 100 -20.49 19.97 35.62
N LYS A 101 -21.42 19.70 34.69
CA LYS A 101 -22.78 20.27 34.73
C LYS A 101 -23.61 19.70 35.88
N MET A 102 -23.42 18.43 36.23
CA MET A 102 -24.11 17.81 37.36
C MET A 102 -23.64 18.37 38.70
N LYS A 103 -22.32 18.56 38.89
CA LYS A 103 -21.77 19.20 40.10
C LYS A 103 -22.30 20.63 40.29
N GLN A 104 -22.38 21.41 39.22
CA GLN A 104 -22.97 22.76 39.26
C GLN A 104 -24.45 22.74 39.69
N LYS A 105 -25.19 21.71 39.29
CA LYS A 105 -26.62 21.55 39.63
C LYS A 105 -26.84 21.04 41.06
N GLU A 106 -25.87 20.36 41.66
CA GLU A 106 -25.89 19.96 43.07
C GLU A 106 -25.54 21.13 44.00
N GLU A 107 -24.57 21.97 43.64
CA GLU A 107 -24.24 23.21 44.39
C GLU A 107 -25.42 24.20 44.43
N GLU A 108 -26.20 24.33 43.34
CA GLU A 108 -27.42 25.14 43.35
C GLU A 108 -28.50 24.59 44.31
N LYS A 109 -28.63 23.27 44.45
CA LYS A 109 -29.62 22.66 45.34
C LYS A 109 -29.28 22.85 46.83
N GLU A 110 -28.01 22.79 47.22
CA GLU A 110 -27.60 23.04 48.61
C GLU A 110 -27.81 24.50 49.06
N SER A 111 -27.72 25.46 48.12
CA SER A 111 -28.01 26.87 48.40
C SER A 111 -29.50 27.19 48.62
N SER A 112 -30.40 26.26 48.28
CA SER A 112 -31.85 26.45 48.32
C SER A 112 -32.53 26.08 49.65
N VAL A 113 -31.75 25.77 50.70
CA VAL A 113 -32.29 25.56 52.06
C VAL A 113 -32.55 26.92 52.72
N ILE A 114 -33.67 27.55 52.37
CA ILE A 114 -34.19 28.74 53.03
C ILE A 114 -34.47 28.41 54.49
N ARG A 115 -33.69 28.98 55.42
CA ARG A 115 -33.93 28.80 56.86
C ARG A 115 -35.26 29.47 57.26
N PRO A 116 -36.08 28.86 58.14
CA PRO A 116 -37.39 29.40 58.50
C PRO A 116 -37.24 30.77 59.18
N ARG A 117 -37.97 31.78 58.70
CA ARG A 117 -38.02 33.10 59.33
C ARG A 117 -38.79 33.02 60.65
N GLN A 118 -38.12 33.31 61.77
CA GLN A 118 -38.77 33.51 63.05
C GLN A 118 -39.42 34.89 63.06
N ASN A 119 -40.75 34.93 63.15
CA ASN A 119 -41.51 36.15 63.27
C ASN A 119 -41.51 36.57 64.75
N PHE A 120 -40.74 37.60 65.11
CA PHE A 120 -40.79 38.19 66.44
C PHE A 120 -41.98 39.15 66.51
N LYS A 121 -42.81 38.96 67.55
CA LYS A 121 -44.03 39.72 67.83
C LYS A 121 -43.73 41.04 68.52
#